data_AF-A0A7S2VBT5-F1
#
_entry.id   AF-A0A7S2VBT5-F1
#
_cell.length_a   1.000
_cell.length_b   1.000
_cell.length_c   1.000
_cell.angle_alpha   90.00
_cell.angle_beta   90.00
_cell.angle_gamma   90.00
#
_symmetry.space_group_name_H-M   'P 1'
#
loop_
_entity.id
_entity.type
_entity.pdbx_description
1 polymer ?
#
loop_
_entity_poly.entity_id
_entity_poly.type
_entity_poly.pdbx_seq_one_letter_code
_entity_poly.pdbx_strand_id
1 'polypeptide(L)'
;IIVIACPCALTISTPVTYSAGLAATAQRGIVVKGGASLEALGGVSTVLFDKTGTLTEGKFKILHLESIGESKTRKEMLGLLAIMEAPSSHPLSATLVRAAKDEIGAIPQDKKVNEHSILKGEGVTANVDGKQVYVGNVRL
;
A
#
# COMPACT_ATOMS: atom_id res chain seq x y z
N ILE A 1 -24.49 -45.32 40.90
CA ILE A 1 -24.77 -43.88 40.64
C ILE A 1 -24.02 -43.51 39.36
N ILE A 2 -24.65 -43.63 38.19
CA ILE A 2 -24.07 -43.25 36.87
C ILE A 2 -24.93 -42.18 36.18
N VAL A 3 -26.21 -42.04 36.56
CA VAL A 3 -27.15 -41.07 35.99
C VAL A 3 -26.85 -39.61 36.39
N ILE A 4 -26.24 -39.38 37.56
CA ILE A 4 -25.80 -38.04 38.03
C ILE A 4 -24.50 -37.58 37.35
N ALA A 5 -23.78 -38.49 36.67
CA ALA A 5 -22.46 -38.19 36.10
C ALA A 5 -22.51 -37.52 34.72
N CYS A 6 -23.68 -37.32 34.11
CA CYS A 6 -23.78 -36.66 32.80
C CYS A 6 -23.79 -35.12 33.00
N PRO A 7 -22.69 -34.41 32.71
CA PRO A 7 -22.60 -33.00 33.04
C PRO A 7 -23.16 -32.17 31.87
N CYS A 8 -24.49 -32.18 31.71
CA CYS A 8 -25.16 -31.51 30.58
C CYS A 8 -24.79 -30.02 30.43
N ALA A 9 -24.51 -29.32 31.53
CA ALA A 9 -24.06 -27.93 31.50
C ALA A 9 -22.62 -27.80 30.98
N LEU A 10 -21.74 -28.74 31.33
CA LEU A 10 -20.35 -28.75 30.87
C LEU A 10 -20.30 -29.00 29.36
N THR A 11 -21.12 -29.93 28.85
CA THR A 11 -21.12 -30.29 27.42
C THR A 11 -21.57 -29.14 26.51
N ILE A 12 -22.49 -28.29 26.95
CA ILE A 12 -22.96 -27.13 26.17
C ILE A 12 -22.12 -25.86 26.38
N SER A 13 -21.29 -25.80 27.43
CA SER A 13 -20.56 -24.58 27.81
C SER A 13 -19.64 -24.07 26.70
N THR A 14 -18.80 -24.94 26.13
CA THR A 14 -17.86 -24.59 25.05
C THR A 14 -18.54 -24.13 23.76
N PRO A 15 -19.50 -24.87 23.16
CA PRO A 15 -20.13 -24.44 21.91
C PRO A 15 -20.95 -23.14 22.07
N VAL A 16 -21.59 -22.93 23.22
CA VAL A 16 -22.32 -21.69 23.52
C VAL A 16 -21.34 -20.51 23.64
N THR A 17 -20.26 -20.67 24.40
CA THR A 17 -19.24 -19.62 24.55
C THR A 17 -18.58 -19.27 23.21
N TYR A 18 -18.26 -20.25 22.36
CA TYR A 18 -17.70 -20.00 21.03
C TYR A 18 -18.68 -19.27 20.13
N SER A 19 -19.95 -19.70 20.09
CA SER A 19 -20.97 -19.04 19.26
C SER A 19 -21.18 -17.59 19.70
N ALA A 20 -21.28 -17.34 21.01
CA ALA A 20 -21.41 -15.99 21.57
C ALA A 20 -20.16 -15.14 21.28
N GLY A 21 -18.96 -15.69 21.45
CA GLY A 21 -17.71 -15.00 21.21
C GLY A 21 -17.51 -14.62 19.74
N LEU A 22 -17.77 -15.54 18.81
CA LEU A 22 -17.71 -15.28 17.37
C LEU A 22 -18.72 -14.20 16.94
N ALA A 23 -19.94 -14.25 17.48
CA ALA A 23 -20.95 -13.22 17.22
C ALA A 23 -20.49 -11.85 17.73
N ALA A 24 -19.90 -11.81 18.94
CA ALA A 24 -19.40 -10.58 19.53
C ALA A 24 -18.21 -9.97 18.77
N THR A 25 -17.30 -10.78 18.20
CA THR A 25 -16.20 -10.27 17.36
C THR A 25 -16.71 -9.78 16.01
N ALA A 26 -17.65 -10.51 15.40
CA ALA A 26 -18.23 -10.14 14.11
C ALA A 26 -18.98 -8.79 14.17
N GLN A 27 -19.72 -8.53 15.27
CA GLN A 27 -20.36 -7.23 15.52
C GLN A 27 -19.36 -6.06 15.59
N ARG A 28 -18.07 -6.33 15.82
CA ARG A 28 -16.98 -5.34 15.83
C ARG A 28 -16.15 -5.34 14.54
N GLY A 29 -16.60 -6.04 13.50
CA GLY A 29 -15.88 -6.14 12.23
C GLY A 29 -14.68 -7.10 12.25
N ILE A 30 -14.53 -7.92 13.29
CA ILE A 30 -13.43 -8.89 13.43
C ILE A 30 -13.96 -10.27 13.05
N VAL A 31 -13.43 -10.82 11.96
CA VAL A 31 -13.81 -12.15 11.45
C VAL A 31 -12.83 -13.20 11.97
N VAL A 32 -13.30 -14.05 12.90
CA VAL A 32 -12.53 -15.17 13.44
C VAL A 32 -13.00 -16.48 12.79
N LYS A 33 -12.06 -17.25 12.23
CA LYS A 33 -12.36 -18.50 11.52
C LYS A 33 -12.56 -19.66 12.49
N GLY A 34 -13.73 -19.72 13.12
CA GLY A 34 -14.16 -20.82 13.99
C GLY A 34 -13.67 -20.73 15.45
N GLY A 35 -14.21 -21.61 16.30
CA GLY A 35 -13.98 -21.59 17.75
C GLY A 35 -12.53 -21.89 18.16
N ALA A 36 -11.84 -22.81 17.46
CA ALA A 36 -10.43 -23.12 17.75
C ALA A 36 -9.51 -21.91 17.57
N SER A 37 -9.76 -21.08 16.55
CA SER A 37 -9.02 -19.84 16.34
C SER A 37 -9.29 -18.82 17.47
N LEU A 38 -10.54 -18.74 17.95
CA LEU A 38 -10.92 -17.87 19.05
C LEU A 38 -10.26 -18.29 20.37
N GLU A 39 -10.18 -19.58 20.64
CA GLU A 39 -9.51 -20.14 21.81
C GLU A 39 -7.99 -19.89 21.76
N ALA A 40 -7.36 -20.17 20.61
CA ALA A 40 -5.93 -19.92 20.41
C ALA A 40 -5.57 -18.44 20.63
N LEU A 41 -6.43 -17.51 20.22
CA LEU A 41 -6.24 -16.06 20.46
C LEU A 41 -6.17 -15.71 21.95
N GLY A 42 -6.85 -16.45 22.83
CA GLY A 42 -6.84 -16.20 24.27
C GLY A 42 -5.47 -16.43 24.94
N GLY A 43 -4.60 -17.22 24.31
CA GLY A 43 -3.24 -17.49 24.79
C GLY A 43 -2.15 -16.65 24.14
N VAL A 44 -2.48 -15.76 23.20
CA VAL A 44 -1.50 -14.95 22.47
C VAL A 44 -0.92 -13.87 23.38
N SER A 45 0.41 -13.85 23.52
CA SER A 45 1.15 -12.82 24.27
C SER A 45 1.96 -11.88 23.36
N THR A 46 2.21 -12.29 22.12
CA THR A 46 3.05 -11.56 21.16
C THR A 46 2.34 -11.47 19.82
N VAL A 47 2.31 -10.27 19.25
CA VAL A 47 1.74 -10.02 17.92
C VAL A 47 2.84 -9.49 17.01
N LEU A 48 3.08 -10.17 15.88
CA LEU A 48 3.97 -9.70 14.84
C LEU A 48 3.11 -9.13 13.71
N PHE A 49 3.33 -7.86 13.39
CA PHE A 49 2.63 -7.19 12.30
C PHE A 49 3.46 -7.25 11.03
N ASP A 50 2.81 -7.55 9.91
CA ASP A 50 3.35 -7.15 8.62
C ASP A 50 3.28 -5.61 8.51
N LYS A 51 4.22 -5.00 7.80
CA LYS A 51 4.22 -3.54 7.64
C LYS A 51 3.29 -3.14 6.50
N THR A 52 3.51 -3.70 5.32
CA THR A 52 2.90 -3.20 4.08
C THR A 52 1.47 -3.68 3.94
N GLY A 53 0.50 -2.77 3.94
CA GLY A 53 -0.92 -3.13 3.83
C GLY A 53 -1.58 -3.53 5.17
N THR A 54 -0.81 -3.61 6.27
CA THR A 54 -1.33 -3.81 7.62
C THR A 54 -1.10 -2.56 8.48
N LEU A 55 0.16 -2.18 8.73
CA LEU A 55 0.49 -0.92 9.42
C LEU A 55 0.45 0.29 8.48
N THR A 56 0.64 0.06 7.18
CA THR A 56 0.56 1.10 6.14
C THR A 56 -0.62 0.84 5.20
N GLU A 57 -1.08 1.90 4.53
CA GLU A 57 -2.19 1.82 3.56
C GLU A 57 -1.85 1.01 2.28
N GLY A 58 -0.61 0.52 2.14
CA GLY A 58 -0.15 -0.17 0.92
C GLY A 58 -0.10 0.74 -0.32
N LYS A 59 -0.14 2.07 -0.14
CA LYS A 59 -0.11 3.07 -1.20
C LYS A 59 1.10 3.98 -1.01
N PHE A 60 1.86 4.19 -2.08
CA PHE A 60 2.93 5.18 -2.08
C PHE A 60 2.35 6.59 -2.12
N LYS A 61 3.05 7.57 -1.53
CA LYS A 61 2.73 9.00 -1.58
C LYS A 61 4.04 9.78 -1.64
N ILE A 62 4.05 10.90 -2.37
CA ILE A 62 5.17 11.85 -2.34
C ILE A 62 5.08 12.59 -1.00
N LEU A 63 6.07 12.42 -0.13
CA LEU A 63 6.14 13.12 1.16
C LEU A 63 6.91 14.44 1.05
N HIS A 64 8.02 14.41 0.31
CA HIS A 64 8.90 15.54 0.11
C HIS A 64 9.24 15.66 -1.36
N LEU A 65 9.30 16.88 -1.85
CA LEU A 65 9.80 17.21 -3.17
C LEU A 65 10.53 18.54 -3.03
N GLU A 66 11.84 18.46 -3.20
CA GLU A 66 12.77 19.57 -3.05
C GLU A 66 13.39 19.86 -4.41
N SER A 67 13.41 21.15 -4.78
CA SER A 67 14.13 21.60 -5.98
C SER A 67 15.56 21.93 -5.60
N ILE A 68 16.52 21.50 -6.41
CA ILE A 68 17.90 21.94 -6.29
C ILE A 68 18.14 23.02 -7.35
N GLY A 69 18.42 24.25 -6.90
CA GLY A 69 18.55 25.43 -7.74
C GLY A 69 17.21 26.12 -8.04
N GLU A 70 17.26 27.21 -8.83
CA GLU A 70 16.09 28.08 -9.07
C GLU A 70 15.46 27.89 -10.46
N SER A 71 15.92 26.89 -11.23
CA SER A 71 15.59 26.79 -12.66
C SER A 71 14.18 26.28 -12.98
N LYS A 72 13.50 25.65 -12.01
CA LYS A 72 12.20 24.98 -12.23
C LYS A 72 11.26 25.15 -11.04
N THR A 73 10.03 25.52 -11.34
CA THR A 73 8.94 25.51 -10.36
C THR A 73 8.53 24.07 -10.01
N ARG A 74 7.88 23.91 -8.84
CA ARG A 74 7.29 22.64 -8.41
C ARG A 74 6.38 22.02 -9.48
N LYS A 75 5.55 22.86 -10.11
CA LYS A 75 4.62 22.43 -11.17
C LYS A 75 5.35 21.88 -12.39
N GLU A 76 6.42 22.54 -12.82
CA GLU A 76 7.24 22.07 -13.94
C GLU A 76 7.95 20.75 -13.61
N MET A 77 8.50 20.61 -12.40
CA MET A 77 9.14 19.37 -11.96
C MET A 77 8.16 18.20 -11.94
N LEU A 78 6.96 18.39 -11.37
CA LEU A 78 5.92 17.37 -11.35
C LEU A 78 5.42 17.03 -12.76
N GLY A 79 5.32 18.02 -13.64
CA GLY A 79 4.99 17.80 -15.05
C GLY A 79 6.01 16.92 -15.75
N LEU A 80 7.31 17.24 -15.61
CA LEU A 80 8.39 16.42 -16.16
C LEU A 80 8.40 15.01 -15.56
N LEU A 81 8.27 14.90 -14.24
CA LEU A 81 8.22 13.62 -13.54
C LEU A 81 7.10 12.72 -14.08
N ALA A 82 5.90 13.26 -14.25
CA ALA A 82 4.75 12.51 -14.76
C ALA A 82 4.95 12.07 -16.21
N ILE A 83 5.52 12.94 -17.06
CA ILE A 83 5.81 12.61 -18.46
C ILE A 83 6.82 11.46 -18.54
N MET A 84 7.86 11.50 -17.71
CA MET A 84 8.92 10.49 -17.68
C MET A 84 8.42 9.13 -17.15
N GLU A 85 7.53 9.15 -16.15
CA GLU A 85 7.04 7.94 -15.47
C GLU A 85 5.80 7.33 -16.13
N ALA A 86 5.04 8.07 -16.95
CA ALA A 86 3.82 7.58 -17.59
C ALA A 86 4.00 6.29 -18.41
N PRO A 87 5.11 6.06 -19.14
CA PRO A 87 5.32 4.81 -19.88
C PRO A 87 5.82 3.63 -19.02
N SER A 88 6.23 3.87 -17.78
CA SER A 88 6.82 2.84 -16.91
C SER A 88 5.73 2.00 -16.23
N SER A 89 5.94 0.68 -16.18
CA SER A 89 5.06 -0.28 -15.51
C SER A 89 5.36 -0.46 -14.01
N HIS A 90 6.32 0.31 -13.46
CA HIS A 90 6.69 0.18 -12.06
C HIS A 90 5.57 0.72 -11.13
N PRO A 91 5.25 0.05 -10.00
CA PRO A 91 4.19 0.49 -9.08
C PRO A 91 4.34 1.93 -8.54
N LEU A 92 5.60 2.41 -8.42
CA LEU A 92 5.89 3.80 -8.07
C LEU A 92 5.49 4.77 -9.17
N SER A 93 5.72 4.43 -10.45
CA SER A 93 5.46 5.30 -11.60
C SER A 93 4.01 5.75 -11.66
N ALA A 94 3.07 4.81 -11.52
CA ALA A 94 1.64 5.11 -11.47
C ALA A 94 1.29 6.06 -10.31
N THR A 95 1.96 5.92 -9.18
CA THR A 95 1.77 6.81 -8.02
C THR A 95 2.28 8.22 -8.31
N LEU A 96 3.47 8.36 -8.89
CA LEU A 96 4.07 9.65 -9.22
C LEU A 96 3.24 10.41 -10.26
N VAL A 97 2.80 9.71 -11.30
CA VAL A 97 1.93 10.26 -12.35
C VAL A 97 0.61 10.74 -11.75
N ARG A 98 0.00 9.95 -10.87
CA ARG A 98 -1.23 10.33 -10.17
C ARG A 98 -1.00 11.53 -9.25
N ALA A 99 0.04 11.52 -8.42
CA ALA A 99 0.34 12.60 -7.49
C ALA A 99 0.58 13.93 -8.24
N ALA A 100 1.32 13.88 -9.34
CA ALA A 100 1.51 15.03 -10.20
C ALA A 100 0.17 15.54 -10.77
N LYS A 101 -0.67 14.65 -11.32
CA LYS A 101 -1.98 15.02 -11.87
C LYS A 101 -2.91 15.63 -10.81
N ASP A 102 -2.94 15.04 -9.61
CA ASP A 102 -3.77 15.52 -8.49
C ASP A 102 -3.34 16.93 -8.03
N GLU A 103 -2.03 17.26 -8.11
CA GLU A 103 -1.50 18.55 -7.68
C GLU A 103 -1.55 19.64 -8.78
N ILE A 104 -1.19 19.29 -10.01
CA ILE A 104 -1.04 20.26 -11.12
C ILE A 104 -2.27 20.32 -12.04
N GLY A 105 -3.25 19.43 -11.84
CA GLY A 105 -4.50 19.31 -12.58
C GLY A 105 -4.40 18.47 -13.85
N ALA A 106 -3.41 18.73 -14.71
CA ALA A 106 -3.20 18.00 -15.95
C ALA A 106 -1.71 17.85 -16.27
N ILE A 107 -1.34 16.68 -16.79
CA ILE A 107 0.02 16.40 -17.26
C ILE A 107 0.24 17.18 -18.57
N PRO A 108 1.35 17.92 -18.73
CA PRO A 108 1.66 18.63 -19.97
C PRO A 108 1.66 17.69 -21.19
N GLN A 109 0.92 18.06 -22.22
CA GLN A 109 0.78 17.28 -23.48
C GLN A 109 1.52 17.95 -24.65
N ASP A 110 2.01 19.17 -24.44
CA ASP A 110 2.72 20.01 -25.42
C ASP A 110 4.20 19.63 -25.56
N LYS A 111 4.71 18.76 -24.69
CA LYS A 111 6.10 18.31 -24.65
C LYS A 111 6.36 17.20 -25.66
N LYS A 112 7.43 17.36 -26.46
CA LYS A 112 7.90 16.28 -27.34
C LYS A 112 8.83 15.36 -26.55
N VAL A 113 8.46 14.07 -26.46
CA VAL A 113 9.23 13.04 -25.77
C VAL A 113 9.74 12.03 -26.79
N ASN A 114 11.05 11.89 -26.87
CA ASN A 114 11.72 10.92 -27.73
C ASN A 114 12.69 10.06 -26.91
N GLU A 115 13.09 8.92 -27.45
CA GLU A 115 14.16 8.09 -26.87
C GLU A 115 13.90 7.68 -25.41
N HIS A 116 12.63 7.42 -25.06
CA HIS A 116 12.29 6.91 -23.73
C HIS A 116 12.87 5.51 -23.55
N SER A 117 13.63 5.33 -22.47
CA SER A 117 14.30 4.07 -22.13
C SER A 117 14.16 3.79 -20.64
N ILE A 118 13.93 2.52 -20.31
CA ILE A 118 13.85 2.02 -18.94
C ILE A 118 15.16 1.30 -18.63
N LEU A 119 15.93 1.84 -17.69
CA LEU A 119 17.17 1.27 -17.20
C LEU A 119 16.88 0.44 -15.96
N LYS A 120 16.88 -0.89 -16.14
CA LYS A 120 16.42 -1.84 -15.12
C LYS A 120 17.23 -1.70 -13.82
N GLY A 121 16.52 -1.36 -12.74
CA GLY A 121 17.13 -1.19 -11.41
C GLY A 121 17.76 0.18 -11.17
N GLU A 122 17.67 1.10 -12.14
CA GLU A 122 18.25 2.44 -12.08
C GLU A 122 17.19 3.52 -12.21
N GLY A 123 16.38 3.48 -13.27
CA GLY A 123 15.37 4.50 -13.53
C GLY A 123 14.91 4.57 -14.99
N VAL A 124 14.51 5.74 -15.43
CA VAL A 124 14.07 6.05 -16.79
C VAL A 124 14.77 7.29 -17.34
N THR A 125 15.01 7.29 -18.64
CA THR A 125 15.63 8.40 -19.38
C THR A 125 14.83 8.72 -20.61
N ALA A 126 14.78 9.99 -21.01
CA ALA A 126 14.17 10.40 -22.27
C ALA A 126 14.69 11.77 -22.68
N ASN A 127 14.51 12.10 -23.96
CA ASN A 127 14.73 13.42 -24.49
C ASN A 127 13.39 14.19 -24.51
N VAL A 128 13.27 15.24 -23.70
CA VAL A 128 12.09 16.09 -23.58
C VAL A 128 12.40 17.50 -24.12
N ASP A 129 11.76 17.90 -25.22
CA ASP A 129 12.01 19.17 -25.92
C ASP A 129 13.50 19.43 -26.23
N GLY A 130 14.25 18.39 -26.63
CA GLY A 130 15.68 18.51 -26.93
C GLY A 130 16.59 18.49 -25.70
N LYS A 131 16.04 18.28 -24.49
CA LYS A 131 16.82 18.15 -23.25
C LYS A 131 16.76 16.72 -22.73
N GLN A 132 17.92 16.17 -22.40
CA GLN A 132 17.99 14.88 -21.75
C GLN A 132 17.49 14.99 -20.30
N VAL A 133 16.54 14.13 -19.92
CA VAL A 133 15.94 14.06 -18.58
C VAL A 133 16.16 12.67 -18.01
N TYR A 134 16.43 12.61 -16.72
CA TYR A 134 16.70 11.39 -15.95
C TYR A 134 15.80 11.35 -14.72
N VAL A 135 15.19 10.20 -14.46
CA VAL A 135 14.43 9.94 -13.23
C VAL A 135 14.85 8.58 -12.71
N GLY A 136 15.53 8.52 -11.58
CA GLY A 136 16.09 7.28 -11.07
C GLY A 136 16.79 7.40 -9.74
N ASN A 137 17.51 6.35 -9.35
CA ASN A 137 18.36 6.34 -8.17
C ASN A 137 19.76 6.89 -8.48
N VAL A 138 20.63 6.92 -7.47
CA VAL A 138 21.99 7.48 -7.53
C VAL A 138 22.96 6.80 -8.52
N ARG A 139 22.59 5.65 -9.10
CA ARG A 139 23.42 4.95 -10.09
C ARG A 139 23.21 5.47 -11.52
N LEU A 140 22.11 6.18 -11.75
CA LEU A 140 21.75 6.83 -13.01
C LEU A 140 22.47 8.17 -13.17
#